data_AF-A0A963JMW6-F1
#
_entry.id   AF-A0A963JMW6-F1
#
_cell.length_a   1.000
_cell.length_b   1.000
_cell.length_c   1.000
_cell.angle_alpha   90.00
_cell.angle_beta   90.00
_cell.angle_gamma   90.00
#
_symmetry.space_group_name_H-M   'P 1'
#
loop_
_entity.id
_entity.type
_entity.pdbx_description
1 polymer ?
#
loop_
_entity_poly.entity_id
_entity_poly.type
_entity_poly.pdbx_seq_one_letter_code
_entity_poly.pdbx_strand_id
1 'polypeptide(L)' 'MSRKGNCWDNAMSESFFHTLKTELIHHQTFRSRDEARQAFFEYIEVFYNLRRLHSANG' A
#
# COMPACT_ATOMS: atom_id res chain seq x y z
N MET A 1 12.35 11.62 -12.20
CA MET A 1 13.59 11.50 -11.40
C MET A 1 13.31 12.05 -10.02
N SER A 2 13.22 11.17 -9.01
CA SER A 2 12.98 11.54 -7.60
C SER A 2 14.20 12.25 -7.03
N ARG A 3 14.02 13.42 -6.41
CA ARG A 3 15.11 14.26 -5.87
C ARG A 3 15.44 13.77 -4.45
N LYS A 4 16.71 13.45 -4.18
CA LYS A 4 17.18 13.11 -2.82
C LYS A 4 16.83 14.26 -1.86
N GLY A 5 16.01 13.99 -0.85
CA GLY A 5 15.77 14.90 0.27
C GLY A 5 14.32 15.26 0.60
N ASN A 6 13.31 14.78 -0.12
CA ASN A 6 11.91 14.99 0.28
C ASN A 6 11.39 13.80 1.08
N CYS A 7 11.54 13.83 2.41
CA CYS A 7 11.04 12.80 3.31
C CYS A 7 9.51 12.63 3.22
N TRP A 8 8.78 13.68 2.84
CA TRP A 8 7.32 13.65 2.69
C TRP A 8 6.85 12.90 1.45
N ASP A 9 7.60 12.96 0.34
CA ASP A 9 7.31 12.19 -0.88
C ASP A 9 7.43 10.69 -0.63
N ASN A 10 8.43 10.30 0.17
CA ASN A 10 8.67 8.89 0.48
C ASN A 10 7.85 8.39 1.67
N ALA A 11 7.50 9.25 2.64
CA ALA A 11 6.78 8.84 3.86
C ALA A 11 5.41 8.22 3.57
N MET A 12 4.68 8.75 2.58
CA MET A 12 3.39 8.20 2.15
C MET A 12 3.55 6.82 1.50
N SER A 13 4.58 6.68 0.66
CA SER A 13 4.96 5.43 0.00
C SER A 13 5.41 4.37 1.01
N GLU A 14 6.31 4.75 1.93
CA GLU A 14 6.81 3.88 2.99
C GLU A 14 5.71 3.42 3.95
N SER A 15 4.82 4.33 4.35
CA SER A 15 3.67 3.99 5.20
C SER A 15 2.73 3.01 4.50
N PHE A 16 2.44 3.25 3.21
CA PHE A 16 1.62 2.35 2.40
C PHE A 16 2.25 0.94 2.31
N PHE A 17 3.54 0.85 1.96
CA PHE A 17 4.21 -0.43 1.85
C PHE A 17 4.36 -1.16 3.19
N HIS A 18 4.48 -0.44 4.30
CA HIS A 18 4.48 -1.02 5.63
C HIS A 18 3.12 -1.66 5.97
N THR A 19 2.02 -0.93 5.76
CA THR A 19 0.67 -1.45 6.00
C THR A 19 0.34 -2.62 5.08
N LEU A 20 0.65 -2.50 3.78
CA LEU A 20 0.43 -3.56 2.80
C LEU A 20 1.22 -4.84 3.13
N LYS A 21 2.46 -4.72 3.63
CA LYS A 21 3.22 -5.90 4.10
C LYS A 21 2.59 -6.52 5.34
N THR A 22 2.25 -5.70 6.33
CA THR A 22 1.70 -6.15 7.62
C THR A 22 0.34 -6.83 7.45
N GLU A 23 -0.56 -6.23 6.68
CA GLU A 23 -1.94 -6.68 6.58
C GLU A 23 -2.17 -7.74 5.50
N LEU A 24 -1.44 -7.66 4.36
CA LEU A 24 -1.66 -8.56 3.23
C LEU A 24 -0.59 -9.65 3.16
N ILE A 25 0.70 -9.27 3.09
CA ILE A 25 1.79 -10.20 2.80
C ILE A 25 2.09 -11.14 3.96
N HIS A 26 1.98 -10.68 5.21
CA HIS A 26 2.21 -11.53 6.38
C HIS A 26 1.05 -12.49 6.69
N HIS A 27 -0.15 -12.22 6.17
CA HIS A 27 -1.34 -13.03 6.43
C HIS A 27 -1.78 -13.91 5.24
N GLN A 28 -1.26 -13.67 4.04
CA GLN A 28 -1.57 -14.47 2.84
C GLN A 28 -0.33 -15.06 2.19
N THR A 29 -0.42 -16.33 1.81
CA THR A 29 0.60 -17.03 1.03
C THR A 29 0.10 -17.16 -0.40
N PHE A 30 0.66 -16.37 -1.32
CA PHE A 30 0.27 -16.41 -2.73
C PHE A 30 0.93 -17.59 -3.44
N ARG A 31 0.14 -18.42 -4.12
CA ARG A 31 0.64 -19.56 -4.90
C ARG A 31 1.11 -19.13 -6.29
N SER A 32 0.58 -18.03 -6.79
CA SER A 32 0.94 -17.47 -8.10
C SER A 32 1.07 -15.96 -8.08
N ARG A 33 1.83 -15.42 -9.04
CA ARG A 33 1.94 -13.97 -9.25
C ARG A 33 0.62 -13.31 -9.65
N ASP A 34 -0.28 -14.06 -10.27
CA ASP A 34 -1.58 -13.55 -10.71
C ASP A 34 -2.52 -13.34 -9.51
N GLU A 35 -2.55 -14.34 -8.62
CA GLU A 35 -3.27 -14.27 -7.34
C GLU A 35 -2.79 -13.09 -6.48
N ALA A 36 -1.46 -12.91 -6.38
CA ALA A 36 -0.89 -11.75 -5.69
C ALA A 36 -1.34 -10.43 -6.33
N ARG A 37 -1.40 -10.35 -7.67
CA ARG A 37 -1.85 -9.14 -8.38
C ARG A 37 -3.31 -8.83 -8.11
N GLN A 38 -4.19 -9.83 -8.12
CA GLN A 38 -5.60 -9.64 -7.80
C GLN A 38 -5.78 -9.17 -6.35
N ALA A 39 -5.09 -9.80 -5.40
CA ALA A 39 -5.14 -9.40 -4.00
C ALA A 39 -4.61 -7.97 -3.78
N PHE A 40 -3.55 -7.56 -4.48
CA PHE A 40 -3.08 -6.17 -4.44
C PHE A 40 -4.10 -5.20 -5.03
N PHE A 41 -4.73 -5.55 -6.15
CA PHE A 41 -5.72 -4.69 -6.79
C PHE A 41 -6.94 -4.49 -5.88
N GLU A 42 -7.46 -5.57 -5.31
CA GLU A 42 -8.58 -5.53 -4.37
C GLU A 42 -8.20 -4.73 -3.11
N TYR A 43 -7.02 -4.95 -2.55
CA TYR A 43 -6.56 -4.20 -1.39
C TYR A 43 -6.43 -2.69 -1.67
N ILE A 44 -5.93 -2.30 -2.83
CA ILE A 44 -5.78 -0.87 -3.18
C ILE A 44 -7.15 -0.24 -3.46
N GLU A 45 -7.95 -0.84 -4.33
CA GLU A 45 -9.21 -0.26 -4.82
C GLU A 45 -10.34 -0.33 -3.79
N VAL A 46 -10.46 -1.47 -3.09
CA VAL A 46 -11.61 -1.76 -2.22
C VAL A 46 -11.30 -1.47 -0.76
N PHE A 47 -10.06 -1.61 -0.32
CA PHE A 47 -9.73 -1.41 1.10
C PHE A 47 -9.05 -0.06 1.34
N TYR A 48 -7.93 0.20 0.67
CA TYR A 48 -7.10 1.37 0.91
C TYR A 48 -7.78 2.67 0.41
N ASN A 49 -8.26 2.71 -0.83
CA ASN A 49 -8.89 3.90 -1.40
C ASN A 49 -10.27 4.19 -0.76
N LEU A 50 -11.04 3.16 -0.39
CA LEU A 50 -12.34 3.35 0.27
C LEU A 50 -12.22 3.75 1.75
N ARG A 51 -11.27 3.19 2.52
CA ARG A 51 -11.10 3.53 3.94
C ARG A 51 -10.23 4.77 4.18
N ARG A 52 -9.34 5.11 3.25
CA ARG A 52 -8.41 6.25 3.36
C ARG A 52 -8.82 7.43 2.47
N LEU A 53 -10.12 7.66 2.32
CA LEU A 53 -10.65 8.96 1.91
C LEU A 53 -10.33 9.96 3.03
N HIS A 54 -9.19 10.66 2.90
CA HIS A 54 -8.79 11.76 3.75
C HIS A 54 -8.61 11.43 5.25
N SER A 55 -7.50 10.77 5.61
CA SER A 55 -6.82 11.27 6.81
C SER A 55 -6.13 12.55 6.38
N ALA A 56 -6.81 13.67 6.58
CA ALA A 56 -6.20 14.99 6.44
C ALA A 56 -4.87 14.98 7.20
N ASN A 57 -3.77 15.23 6.50
CA ASN A 57 -2.52 15.62 7.15
C ASN A 57 -2.70 17.06 7.61
N GLY A 58 -3.29 17.26 8.80
CA GLY A 58 -3.29 18.54 9.53
C GLY A 58 -4.01 19.69 8.86
#